data_AF-A0A963QXL9-F1
#
_entry.id   AF-A0A963QXL9-F1
#
_cell.length_a   1.000
_cell.length_b   1.000
_cell.length_c   1.000
_cell.angle_alpha   90.00
_cell.angle_beta   90.00
_cell.angle_gamma   90.00
#
_symmetry.space_group_name_H-M   'P 1'
#
loop_
_entity.id
_entity.type
_entity.pdbx_description
1 polymer ?
#
loop_
_entity_poly.entity_id
_entity_poly.type
_entity_poly.pdbx_seq_one_letter_code
_entity_poly.pdbx_strand_id
1 'polypeptide(L)' 'MPVPVITFFNNKGGVGKTSLVYHLAWMLSETGHRVLACDLDPQANLTSAFLDETAIEELWDDDDDNGGDS' A
#
# COMPACT_ATOMS: atom_id res chain seq x y z
N MET A 1 4.80 23.42 8.29
CA MET A 1 4.77 22.32 9.27
C MET A 1 5.24 21.06 8.57
N PRO A 2 6.04 20.19 9.21
CA PRO A 2 6.44 18.92 8.60
C PRO A 2 5.23 17.99 8.44
N VAL A 3 5.25 17.13 7.42
CA VAL A 3 4.22 16.09 7.24
C VAL A 3 4.47 14.99 8.29
N PRO A 4 3.48 14.64 9.13
CA PRO A 4 3.63 13.54 10.08
C PRO A 4 3.85 12.20 9.37
N VAL A 5 4.79 11.40 9.88
CA VAL A 5 5.05 10.03 9.40
C VAL A 5 4.71 9.06 10.54
N ILE A 6 3.84 8.09 10.24
CA ILE A 6 3.40 7.08 11.20
C ILE A 6 3.79 5.70 10.64
N THR A 7 4.57 4.93 11.40
CA THR A 7 5.08 3.62 10.98
C THR A 7 4.47 2.52 11.85
N PHE A 8 3.93 1.49 11.20
CA PHE A 8 3.38 0.32 11.86
C PHE A 8 4.34 -0.86 11.67
N PHE A 9 4.94 -1.33 12.76
CA PHE A 9 5.90 -2.43 12.72
C PHE A 9 5.54 -3.50 13.75
N ASN A 10 5.62 -4.78 13.36
CA ASN A 10 5.53 -5.91 14.29
C ASN A 10 6.17 -7.16 13.69
N ASN A 11 7.01 -7.83 14.49
CA ASN A 11 7.74 -9.06 14.16
C ASN A 11 6.85 -10.30 13.95
N LYS A 12 5.58 -10.25 14.40
CA LYS A 12 4.62 -11.35 14.20
C LYS A 12 3.67 -11.04 13.03
N GLY A 13 3.56 -11.99 12.11
CA GLY A 13 2.53 -12.00 11.07
C GLY A 13 1.12 -12.14 11.65
N GLY A 14 0.10 -11.67 10.92
CA GLY A 14 -1.31 -11.92 11.27
C GLY A 14 -1.86 -11.19 12.49
N VAL A 15 -1.23 -10.09 12.95
CA VAL A 15 -1.71 -9.32 14.12
C VAL A 15 -2.62 -8.13 13.75
N GLY A 16 -3.05 -8.02 12.48
CA GLY A 16 -3.96 -6.96 12.03
C GLY A 16 -3.32 -5.61 11.66
N LYS A 17 -1.98 -5.52 11.52
CA LYS A 17 -1.29 -4.28 11.12
C LYS A 17 -1.84 -3.70 9.82
N THR A 18 -1.89 -4.50 8.77
CA THR A 18 -2.33 -4.08 7.43
C THR A 18 -3.76 -3.54 7.47
N SER A 19 -4.67 -4.25 8.12
CA SER A 19 -6.07 -3.82 8.29
C SER A 19 -6.16 -2.50 9.06
N LEU A 20 -5.35 -2.32 10.11
CA LEU A 20 -5.31 -1.08 10.87
C LEU A 20 -4.78 0.09 10.02
N VAL A 21 -3.70 -0.12 9.25
CA VAL A 21 -3.13 0.91 8.36
C VAL A 21 -4.15 1.31 7.30
N TYR A 22 -4.81 0.34 6.66
CA TYR A 22 -5.84 0.57 5.65
C TYR A 22 -6.99 1.43 6.18
N HIS A 23 -7.60 1.03 7.32
CA HIS A 23 -8.72 1.77 7.89
C HIS A 23 -8.30 3.14 8.44
N LEU A 24 -7.09 3.27 9.01
CA LEU A 24 -6.60 4.56 9.47
C LEU A 24 -6.40 5.54 8.30
N ALA A 25 -5.81 5.08 7.21
CA ALA A 25 -5.65 5.89 6.01
C ALA A 25 -7.00 6.34 5.43
N TRP A 26 -7.99 5.43 5.38
CA TRP A 26 -9.36 5.75 4.98
C TRP A 26 -9.98 6.83 5.87
N MET A 27 -9.95 6.65 7.20
CA MET A 27 -10.53 7.63 8.13
C MET A 27 -9.84 9.01 8.05
N LEU A 28 -8.52 9.04 7.86
CA LEU A 28 -7.79 10.30 7.67
C LEU A 28 -8.19 10.99 6.37
N SER A 29 -8.38 10.23 5.29
CA SER A 29 -8.90 10.75 4.02
C SER A 29 -10.31 11.33 4.17
N GLU A 30 -11.22 10.60 4.81
CA GLU A 30 -12.60 11.04 5.08
C GLU A 30 -12.68 12.33 5.92
N THR A 31 -11.66 12.59 6.76
CA THR A 31 -11.56 13.81 7.55
C THR A 31 -10.85 14.96 6.81
N GLY A 32 -10.62 14.82 5.50
CA GLY A 32 -10.07 15.85 4.63
C GLY A 32 -8.54 15.92 4.59
N HIS A 33 -7.83 14.92 5.13
CA HIS A 33 -6.38 14.88 5.07
C HIS A 33 -5.92 14.24 3.76
N ARG A 34 -4.87 14.81 3.15
CA ARG A 34 -4.14 14.12 2.08
C ARG A 34 -3.26 13.05 2.70
N VAL A 35 -3.56 11.79 2.41
CA VAL A 35 -2.86 10.63 2.97
C VAL A 35 -2.04 9.94 1.89
N LEU A 36 -0.82 9.54 2.23
CA LEU A 36 0.01 8.63 1.45
C LEU A 36 0.21 7.35 2.26
N ALA A 37 -0.26 6.22 1.73
CA ALA A 37 0.05 4.90 2.26
C ALA A 37 1.26 4.34 1.50
N CYS A 38 2.25 3.82 2.24
CA CYS A 38 3.41 3.14 1.65
C CYS A 38 3.42 1.69 2.13
N ASP A 39 3.37 0.75 1.20
CA ASP A 39 3.59 -0.67 1.50
C ASP A 39 5.08 -0.99 1.38
N LEU A 40 5.67 -1.43 2.49
CA LEU A 40 7.08 -1.82 2.60
C LEU A 40 7.21 -3.28 3.05
N ASP A 41 6.12 -4.05 2.96
CA ASP A 41 6.10 -5.49 3.20
C ASP A 41 6.28 -6.22 1.86
N PRO A 42 7.27 -7.12 1.70
CA PRO A 42 7.42 -7.92 0.48
C PRO A 42 6.20 -8.74 0.09
N GLN A 43 5.25 -8.96 1.00
CA GLN A 43 3.99 -9.66 0.71
C GLN A 43 2.92 -8.77 0.07
N ALA A 44 3.14 -7.45 -0.04
CA ALA A 44 2.25 -6.50 -0.71
C ALA A 44 0.78 -6.49 -0.23
N ASN A 45 0.52 -6.96 1.01
CA ASN A 45 -0.83 -7.12 1.53
C ASN A 45 -1.59 -5.79 1.64
N LEU A 46 -0.89 -4.66 1.84
CA LEU A 46 -1.55 -3.35 1.91
C LEU A 46 -1.92 -2.88 0.50
N THR A 47 -1.01 -3.04 -0.45
CA THR A 47 -1.26 -2.74 -1.88
C THR A 47 -2.49 -3.47 -2.38
N SER A 48 -2.59 -4.79 -2.14
CA SER A 48 -3.77 -5.58 -2.54
C SER A 48 -5.06 -5.20 -1.82
N ALA A 49 -4.99 -4.51 -0.68
CA ALA A 49 -6.18 -3.99 0.00
C ALA A 49 -6.67 -2.66 -0.59
N PHE A 50 -5.78 -1.88 -1.23
CA PHE A 50 -6.11 -0.58 -1.81
C PHE A 50 -6.52 -0.64 -3.29
N LEU A 51 -6.01 -1.61 -4.03
CA LEU A 51 -6.21 -1.74 -5.48
C LEU A 51 -7.09 -2.96 -5.77
N ASP A 52 -7.91 -2.86 -6.83
CA ASP A 52 -8.59 -4.03 -7.37
C ASP A 52 -7.64 -4.89 -8.20
N GLU A 53 -8.07 -6.12 -8.51
CA GLU A 53 -7.23 -7.11 -9.19
C GLU A 53 -6.78 -6.63 -10.57
N THR A 54 -7.67 -5.95 -11.31
CA THR A 54 -7.36 -5.36 -12.62
C THR A 54 -6.26 -4.30 -12.53
N ALA A 55 -6.35 -3.37 -11.57
CA ALA A 55 -5.35 -2.33 -11.38
C ALA A 55 -4.01 -2.90 -10.93
N ILE A 56 -4.03 -4.03 -10.19
CA ILE A 56 -2.82 -4.75 -9.83
C ILE A 56 -2.21 -5.35 -11.10
N GLU A 57 -2.96 -6.12 -11.89
CA GLU A 57 -2.49 -6.74 -13.15
C GLU A 57 -1.83 -5.73 -14.10
N GLU A 58 -2.48 -4.60 -14.36
CA GLU A 58 -1.94 -3.53 -15.22
C GLU A 58 -0.57 -3.01 -14.72
N LEU A 59 -0.40 -2.88 -13.41
CA LEU A 59 0.86 -2.47 -12.77
C LEU A 59 1.99 -3.48 -12.97
N TRP A 60 1.69 -4.77 -13.05
CA TRP A 60 2.68 -5.82 -13.28
C TRP A 60 2.99 -6.02 -14.76
N ASP A 61 1.98 -5.89 -15.63
CA ASP A 61 2.15 -5.99 -17.09
C ASP A 61 3.07 -4.87 -17.63
N ASP A 62 3.03 -3.68 -17.02
CA ASP A 62 3.91 -2.56 -17.36
C ASP A 62 5.41 -2.84 -17.05
N ASP A 63 5.72 -3.77 -16.14
CA ASP A 63 7.10 -4.14 -15.79
C ASP A 63 7.71 -5.16 -16.78
N ASP A 64 6.89 -5.95 -17.47
CA ASP A 64 7.35 -6.96 -18.44
C ASP A 64 7.71 -6.37 -19.82
N ASP A 65 7.18 -5.19 -20.18
CA ASP A 65 7.43 -4.54 -21.48
C ASP A 65 8.67 -3.61 -21.48
N ASN A 66 9.39 -3.53 -20.36
CA ASN A 66 10.53 -2.62 -20.19
C ASN A 66 11.89 -3.34 -20.01
N GLY A 67 12.11 -4.47 -20.69
CA GLY A 67 13.42 -5.13 -20.62
C GLY A 67 13.64 -6.40 -21.45
N GLY A 68 13.81 -6.27 -22.76
CA GLY A 68 14.74 -7.13 -23.50
C GLY A 68 14.20 -7.90 -24.70
N ASP A 69 13.80 -7.20 -25.77
CA ASP A 69 13.96 -7.77 -27.11
C ASP A 69 15.40 -7.50 -27.59
N SER A 70 16.23 -8.54 -27.49
CA SER A 70 17.45 -8.75 -28.26
C SER A 70 17.51 -10.21 -28.70
#